data_AF-A0A3E3K6L4-F1
#
_entry.id   AF-A0A3E3K6L4-F1
#
_cell.length_a   1.000
_cell.length_b   1.000
_cell.length_c   1.000
_cell.angle_alpha   90.00
_cell.angle_beta   90.00
_cell.angle_gamma   90.00
#
_symmetry.space_group_name_H-M   'P 1'
#
loop_
_entity.id
_entity.type
_entity.pdbx_description
1 polymer ?
#
loop_
_entity_poly.entity_id
_entity_poly.type
_entity_poly.pdbx_seq_one_letter_code
_entity_poly.pdbx_strand_id
1 'polypeptide(L)'
;MKKNWKNQGHIVDFFFTLSLFCLFAASALIVVIIGSGVYRNTTLQMEENYVARTALSYVAEKVRQHDTSGGVRLTEGEGETVLVLQNTENTTDTDYLTYIYAYDGWLCELVIRDDAPFSKAQGERILEIDTFRLVNEGNGFLRITVSDSGSSSASCLLHLRSSQEHREKP
;
A
#
# COMPACT_ATOMS: atom_id res chain seq x y z
N MET A 1 22.68 13.76 81.00
CA MET A 1 22.50 13.80 79.53
C MET A 1 22.43 12.38 78.99
N LYS A 2 21.23 11.84 78.70
CA LYS A 2 21.07 10.56 77.98
C LYS A 2 20.55 10.89 76.59
N LYS A 3 21.38 10.69 75.56
CA LYS A 3 21.05 10.97 74.15
C LYS A 3 20.28 9.76 73.61
N ASN A 4 18.97 9.88 73.47
CA ASN A 4 18.10 8.82 72.97
C ASN A 4 18.24 8.68 71.45
N TRP A 5 19.04 7.73 70.98
CA TRP A 5 19.13 7.33 69.58
C TRP A 5 18.46 5.95 69.41
N LYS A 6 17.12 5.94 69.38
CA LYS A 6 16.30 4.78 68.99
C LYS A 6 15.15 5.30 68.14
N ASN A 7 15.39 5.50 66.84
CA ASN A 7 14.35 5.65 65.81
C ASN A 7 14.91 5.80 64.37
N GLN A 8 16.23 5.89 64.18
CA GLN A 8 16.82 6.09 62.85
C GLN A 8 16.76 4.83 61.96
N GLY A 9 16.78 3.61 62.53
CA GLY A 9 16.70 2.36 61.75
C GLY A 9 15.34 2.13 61.10
N HIS A 10 14.26 2.28 61.87
CA HIS A 10 12.89 2.03 61.38
C HIS A 10 12.45 2.99 60.28
N ILE A 11 12.91 4.24 60.31
CA ILE A 11 12.61 5.23 59.27
C ILE A 11 13.29 4.85 57.95
N VAL A 12 14.57 4.44 58.01
CA VAL A 12 15.31 4.01 56.81
C VAL A 12 14.71 2.75 56.21
N ASP A 13 14.34 1.77 57.03
CA ASP A 13 13.69 0.53 56.57
C ASP A 13 12.32 0.79 55.92
N PHE A 14 11.55 1.75 56.44
CA PHE A 14 10.28 2.17 55.87
C PHE A 14 10.45 2.86 54.51
N PHE A 15 11.40 3.80 54.39
CA PHE A 15 11.68 4.46 53.11
C PHE A 15 12.26 3.51 52.07
N PHE A 16 13.06 2.52 52.49
CA PHE A 16 13.60 1.49 51.60
C PHE A 16 12.50 0.61 51.02
N THR A 17 11.62 0.07 51.87
CA THR A 17 10.48 -0.77 51.44
C THR A 17 9.50 0.02 50.58
N LEU A 18 9.23 1.29 50.91
CA LEU A 18 8.40 2.17 50.11
C LEU A 18 9.00 2.44 48.73
N SER A 19 10.30 2.70 48.65
CA SER A 19 11.00 2.92 47.37
C SER A 19 10.97 1.69 46.48
N LEU A 20 11.16 0.50 47.06
CA LEU A 20 11.09 -0.77 46.33
C LEU A 20 9.67 -1.02 45.78
N PHE A 21 8.64 -0.71 46.57
CA PHE A 21 7.25 -0.80 46.13
C PHE A 21 6.96 0.16 44.97
N CYS A 22 7.40 1.43 45.07
CA CYS A 22 7.24 2.41 44.01
C CYS A 22 7.98 1.99 42.72
N LEU A 23 9.20 1.47 42.83
CA LEU A 23 9.96 0.96 41.69
C LEU A 23 9.23 -0.20 41.01
N PHE A 24 8.68 -1.13 41.81
CA PHE A 24 7.89 -2.24 41.29
C PHE A 24 6.62 -1.74 40.58
N ALA A 25 5.86 -0.82 41.20
CA ALA A 25 4.65 -0.26 40.60
C ALA A 25 4.93 0.52 39.31
N ALA A 26 6.00 1.33 39.29
CA ALA A 26 6.43 2.06 38.10
C ALA A 26 6.85 1.10 36.97
N SER A 27 7.59 0.04 37.31
CA SER A 27 8.00 -0.99 36.34
C SER A 27 6.79 -1.73 35.76
N ALA A 28 5.82 -2.10 36.60
CA ALA A 28 4.58 -2.73 36.14
C ALA A 28 3.77 -1.81 35.23
N LEU A 29 3.68 -0.51 35.55
CA LEU A 29 3.01 0.47 34.71
C LEU A 29 3.72 0.65 33.36
N ILE A 30 5.06 0.71 33.35
CA ILE A 30 5.87 0.77 32.12
C ILE A 30 5.61 -0.48 31.26
N VAL A 31 5.58 -1.68 31.84
CA VAL A 31 5.27 -2.92 31.12
C VAL A 31 3.86 -2.89 30.53
N VAL A 32 2.87 -2.39 31.26
CA VAL A 32 1.49 -2.24 30.76
C VAL A 32 1.42 -1.22 29.62
N ILE A 33 2.12 -0.09 29.74
CA ILE A 33 2.19 0.94 28.69
C ILE A 33 2.87 0.37 27.44
N ILE A 34 4.02 -0.29 27.58
CA ILE A 34 4.73 -0.95 26.47
C ILE A 34 3.84 -2.04 25.85
N GLY A 35 3.20 -2.88 26.67
CA GLY A 35 2.28 -3.92 26.18
C GLY A 35 1.13 -3.34 25.38
N SER A 36 0.53 -2.23 25.85
CA SER A 36 -0.53 -1.51 25.13
C SER A 36 -0.03 -0.83 23.84
N GLY A 37 1.18 -0.29 23.86
CA GLY A 37 1.82 0.38 22.73
C GLY A 37 2.25 -0.60 21.64
N VAL A 38 2.79 -1.76 22.01
CA VAL A 38 3.17 -2.84 21.09
C VAL A 38 1.93 -3.43 20.39
N TYR A 39 0.81 -3.55 21.12
CA TYR A 39 -0.46 -4.00 20.55
C TYR A 39 -1.02 -3.00 19.51
N ARG A 40 -0.81 -1.70 19.74
CA ARG A 40 -1.32 -0.63 18.86
C ARG A 40 -0.40 -0.33 17.68
N ASN A 41 0.92 -0.43 17.86
CA ASN A 41 1.90 -0.05 16.83
C ASN A 41 2.04 -1.09 15.70
N THR A 42 1.72 -2.36 15.96
CA THR A 42 1.87 -3.43 14.94
C THR A 42 0.67 -3.50 14.01
N THR A 43 -0.54 -3.19 14.49
CA THR A 43 -1.77 -3.22 13.68
C THR A 43 -1.98 -1.95 12.86
N LEU A 44 -1.65 -0.78 13.41
CA LEU A 44 -1.79 0.50 12.69
C LEU A 44 -0.86 0.60 11.47
N GLN A 45 0.35 0.03 11.51
CA GLN A 45 1.25 0.00 10.34
C GLN A 45 0.79 -0.97 9.23
N MET A 46 -0.12 -1.91 9.54
CA MET A 46 -0.65 -2.85 8.54
C MET A 46 -1.99 -2.39 7.94
N GLU A 47 -2.78 -1.62 8.69
CA GLU A 47 -4.14 -1.24 8.30
C GLU A 47 -4.19 0.06 7.48
N GLU A 48 -3.27 1.01 7.72
CA GLU A 48 -3.25 2.33 7.05
C GLU A 48 -3.06 2.24 5.53
N ASN A 49 -2.56 1.12 5.00
CA ASN A 49 -2.31 0.94 3.56
C ASN A 49 -2.96 -0.32 2.97
N TYR A 50 -3.96 -0.90 3.64
CA TYR A 50 -4.57 -2.15 3.17
C TYR A 50 -5.18 -1.99 1.77
N VAL A 51 -5.95 -0.92 1.55
CA VAL A 51 -6.57 -0.58 0.26
C VAL A 51 -5.51 -0.32 -0.80
N ALA A 52 -4.56 0.58 -0.51
CA ALA A 52 -3.49 0.94 -1.44
C ALA A 52 -2.63 -0.28 -1.84
N ARG A 53 -2.32 -1.17 -0.88
CA ARG A 53 -1.56 -2.40 -1.15
C ARG A 53 -2.36 -3.39 -1.98
N THR A 54 -3.66 -3.56 -1.69
CA THR A 54 -4.54 -4.45 -2.44
C THR A 54 -4.69 -3.96 -3.88
N ALA A 55 -4.89 -2.66 -4.09
CA ALA A 55 -4.94 -2.04 -5.41
C ALA A 55 -3.62 -2.25 -6.17
N LEU A 56 -2.47 -1.98 -5.54
CA LEU A 56 -1.16 -2.20 -6.16
C LEU A 56 -0.94 -3.67 -6.54
N SER A 57 -1.31 -4.62 -5.67
CA SER A 57 -1.20 -6.06 -5.98
C SER A 57 -2.11 -6.46 -7.13
N TYR A 58 -3.35 -5.96 -7.17
CA TYR A 58 -4.29 -6.22 -8.26
C TYR A 58 -3.74 -5.73 -9.60
N VAL A 59 -3.33 -4.45 -9.66
CA VAL A 59 -2.81 -3.87 -10.91
C VAL A 59 -1.50 -4.53 -11.33
N ALA A 60 -0.59 -4.82 -10.38
CA ALA A 60 0.66 -5.51 -10.70
C ALA A 60 0.42 -6.91 -11.27
N GLU A 61 -0.57 -7.63 -10.77
CA GLU A 61 -0.93 -8.94 -11.29
C GLU A 61 -1.56 -8.85 -12.68
N LYS A 62 -2.46 -7.88 -12.91
CA LYS A 62 -3.02 -7.60 -14.24
C LYS A 62 -1.92 -7.23 -15.23
N VAL A 63 -0.98 -6.36 -14.87
CA VAL A 63 0.19 -6.04 -15.71
C VAL A 63 1.00 -7.30 -16.02
N ARG A 64 1.27 -8.14 -15.02
CA ARG A 64 2.06 -9.37 -15.20
C ARG A 64 1.38 -10.39 -16.11
N GLN A 65 0.06 -10.54 -16.02
CA GLN A 65 -0.73 -11.41 -16.90
C GLN A 65 -0.66 -10.97 -18.36
N HIS A 66 -0.42 -9.68 -18.61
CA HIS A 66 -0.41 -9.10 -19.95
C HIS A 66 1.00 -8.62 -20.38
N ASP A 67 2.07 -8.97 -19.63
CA ASP A 67 3.47 -8.64 -19.92
C ASP A 67 4.01 -9.49 -21.09
N THR A 68 3.36 -9.32 -22.23
CA THR A 68 3.74 -9.82 -23.55
C THR A 68 4.10 -8.63 -24.43
N SER A 69 4.81 -8.86 -25.55
CA SER A 69 5.30 -7.77 -26.41
C SER A 69 4.16 -6.86 -26.86
N GLY A 70 4.20 -5.59 -26.43
CA GLY A 70 3.16 -4.59 -26.74
C GLY A 70 1.86 -4.73 -25.93
N GLY A 71 1.76 -5.71 -25.03
CA GLY A 71 0.55 -6.03 -24.29
C GLY A 71 0.22 -5.07 -23.13
N VAL A 72 1.14 -4.18 -22.75
CA VAL A 72 0.95 -3.18 -21.70
C VAL A 72 1.29 -1.79 -22.25
N ARG A 73 0.32 -0.87 -22.22
CA ARG A 73 0.53 0.53 -22.67
C ARG A 73 -0.23 1.51 -21.80
N LEU A 74 0.24 2.76 -21.80
CA LEU A 74 -0.49 3.90 -21.21
C LEU A 74 -1.10 4.72 -22.33
N THR A 75 -2.33 5.20 -22.11
CA THR A 75 -3.01 6.16 -22.98
C THR A 75 -3.65 7.25 -22.14
N GLU A 76 -4.04 8.36 -22.75
CA GLU A 76 -4.99 9.29 -22.15
C GLU A 76 -6.41 8.88 -22.54
N GLY A 77 -7.33 8.89 -21.57
CA GLY A 77 -8.75 8.59 -21.77
C GLY A 77 -9.61 9.52 -20.93
N GLU A 78 -10.45 10.32 -21.59
CA GLU A 78 -11.34 11.29 -20.92
C GLU A 78 -10.59 12.16 -19.86
N GLY A 79 -9.38 12.62 -20.21
CA GLY A 79 -8.56 13.53 -19.39
C GLY A 79 -7.67 12.89 -18.31
N GLU A 80 -7.62 11.55 -18.22
CA GLU A 80 -6.80 10.84 -17.24
C GLU A 80 -5.87 9.81 -17.91
N THR A 81 -4.75 9.50 -17.27
CA THR A 81 -3.88 8.40 -17.71
C THR A 81 -4.52 7.06 -17.39
N VAL A 82 -4.68 6.22 -18.41
CA VAL A 82 -5.31 4.89 -18.33
C VAL A 82 -4.29 3.81 -18.70
N LEU A 83 -4.27 2.73 -17.93
CA LEU A 83 -3.52 1.52 -18.27
C LEU A 83 -4.35 0.66 -19.20
N VAL A 84 -3.77 0.25 -20.33
CA VAL A 84 -4.40 -0.62 -21.31
C VAL A 84 -3.60 -1.91 -21.41
N LEU A 85 -4.32 -3.03 -21.32
CA LEU A 85 -3.77 -4.37 -21.34
C LEU A 85 -4.40 -5.16 -22.51
N GLN A 86 -3.57 -5.79 -23.34
CA GLN A 86 -4.03 -6.55 -24.51
C GLN A 86 -4.25 -8.02 -24.16
N ASN A 87 -5.47 -8.52 -24.40
CA ASN A 87 -5.82 -9.90 -24.08
C ASN A 87 -5.39 -10.84 -25.24
N THR A 88 -4.14 -11.31 -25.21
CA THR A 88 -3.51 -12.11 -26.28
C THR A 88 -4.01 -13.56 -26.35
N GLU A 89 -4.85 -14.03 -25.40
CA GLU A 89 -5.35 -15.42 -25.38
C GLU A 89 -6.57 -15.68 -26.27
N ASN A 90 -7.08 -14.67 -26.97
CA ASN A 90 -8.25 -14.86 -27.82
C ASN A 90 -7.89 -15.70 -29.06
N THR A 91 -8.33 -16.96 -29.06
CA THR A 91 -8.34 -17.86 -30.23
C THR A 91 -9.43 -17.47 -31.25
N THR A 92 -10.16 -16.39 -30.98
CA THR A 92 -11.19 -15.79 -31.84
C THR A 92 -10.63 -14.60 -32.60
N ASP A 93 -11.22 -14.28 -33.76
CA ASP A 93 -10.90 -13.13 -34.64
C ASP A 93 -11.27 -11.76 -34.02
N THR A 94 -11.28 -11.65 -32.69
CA THR A 94 -11.72 -10.43 -31.97
C THR A 94 -10.80 -10.19 -30.79
N ASP A 95 -10.03 -9.12 -30.89
CA ASP A 95 -9.15 -8.65 -29.83
C ASP A 95 -9.94 -7.90 -28.76
N TYR A 96 -9.62 -8.19 -27.49
CA TYR A 96 -10.16 -7.50 -26.34
C TYR A 96 -9.06 -6.73 -25.62
N LEU A 97 -9.44 -5.58 -25.09
CA LEU A 97 -8.62 -4.73 -24.24
C LEU A 97 -9.21 -4.66 -22.85
N THR A 98 -8.33 -4.70 -21.86
CA THR A 98 -8.66 -4.44 -20.46
C THR A 98 -8.09 -3.07 -20.08
N TYR A 99 -8.93 -2.15 -19.65
CA TYR A 99 -8.56 -0.82 -19.19
C TYR A 99 -8.61 -0.76 -17.66
N ILE A 100 -7.58 -0.19 -17.04
CA ILE A 100 -7.52 0.07 -15.60
C ILE A 100 -7.29 1.56 -15.36
N TYR A 101 -8.17 2.19 -14.59
CA TYR A 101 -8.20 3.65 -14.38
C TYR A 101 -8.88 4.02 -13.07
N ALA A 102 -8.74 5.29 -12.66
CA ALA A 102 -9.56 5.86 -11.60
C ALA A 102 -10.79 6.58 -12.15
N TYR A 103 -11.94 6.39 -11.50
CA TYR A 103 -13.17 7.10 -11.78
C TYR A 103 -14.05 7.19 -10.54
N ASP A 104 -14.49 8.40 -10.18
CA ASP A 104 -15.44 8.65 -9.07
C ASP A 104 -15.00 8.08 -7.70
N GLY A 105 -13.70 8.12 -7.40
CA GLY A 105 -13.15 7.55 -6.16
C GLY A 105 -12.97 6.01 -6.18
N TRP A 106 -13.01 5.39 -7.36
CA TRP A 106 -12.82 3.95 -7.52
C TRP A 106 -11.70 3.65 -8.51
N LEU A 107 -10.96 2.58 -8.22
CA LEU A 107 -10.18 1.85 -9.20
C LEU A 107 -11.17 1.01 -10.01
N CYS A 108 -11.24 1.27 -11.31
CA CYS A 108 -12.17 0.62 -12.22
C CYS A 108 -11.44 -0.27 -13.22
N GLU A 109 -12.10 -1.35 -13.63
CA GLU A 109 -11.69 -2.21 -14.74
C GLU A 109 -12.77 -2.17 -15.83
N LEU A 110 -12.36 -2.04 -17.10
CA LEU A 110 -13.27 -2.14 -18.24
C LEU A 110 -12.69 -3.09 -19.28
N VAL A 111 -13.41 -4.17 -19.58
CA VAL A 111 -13.07 -5.10 -20.67
C VAL A 111 -13.98 -4.82 -21.85
N ILE A 112 -13.41 -4.41 -22.97
CA ILE A 112 -14.14 -4.12 -24.20
C ILE A 112 -13.37 -4.66 -25.41
N ARG A 113 -14.05 -4.79 -26.55
CA ARG A 113 -13.39 -5.09 -27.82
C ARG A 113 -12.51 -3.90 -28.22
N ASP A 114 -11.43 -4.15 -28.97
CA ASP A 114 -10.51 -3.11 -29.44
C ASP A 114 -11.21 -2.05 -30.33
N ASP A 115 -12.31 -2.43 -31.01
CA ASP A 115 -13.11 -1.52 -31.84
C ASP A 115 -14.22 -0.77 -31.10
N ALA A 116 -14.44 -1.06 -29.81
CA ALA A 116 -15.46 -0.40 -29.02
C ALA A 116 -14.91 0.89 -28.37
N PRO A 117 -15.72 1.95 -28.27
CA PRO A 117 -15.28 3.19 -27.64
C PRO A 117 -15.09 3.02 -26.14
N PHE A 118 -13.98 3.55 -25.62
CA PHE A 118 -13.75 3.63 -24.19
C PHE A 118 -14.68 4.67 -23.54
N SER A 119 -15.31 4.29 -22.42
CA SER A 119 -16.00 5.23 -21.54
C SER A 119 -15.80 4.87 -20.08
N LYS A 120 -15.34 5.84 -19.26
CA LYS A 120 -15.06 5.59 -17.83
C LYS A 120 -16.29 5.14 -17.04
N ALA A 121 -17.48 5.57 -17.47
CA ALA A 121 -18.73 5.24 -16.79
C ALA A 121 -19.15 3.77 -16.93
N GLN A 122 -18.54 3.03 -17.86
CA GLN A 122 -18.88 1.62 -18.14
C GLN A 122 -18.03 0.62 -17.36
N GLY A 123 -16.99 1.07 -16.64
CA GLY A 123 -16.13 0.17 -15.88
C GLY A 123 -16.78 -0.43 -14.65
N GLU A 124 -16.34 -1.63 -14.31
CA GLU A 124 -16.61 -2.28 -13.04
C GLU A 124 -15.76 -1.64 -11.95
N ARG A 125 -16.38 -1.30 -10.82
CA ARG A 125 -15.71 -0.76 -9.63
C ARG A 125 -15.03 -1.89 -8.87
N ILE A 126 -13.71 -1.82 -8.73
CA ILE A 126 -12.90 -2.87 -8.09
C ILE A 126 -12.65 -2.53 -6.61
N LEU A 127 -12.07 -1.35 -6.34
CA LEU A 127 -11.65 -0.90 -5.01
C LEU A 127 -11.87 0.59 -4.88
N GLU A 128 -12.34 1.06 -3.72
CA GLU A 128 -12.38 2.47 -3.39
C GLU A 128 -10.96 2.99 -3.20
N ILE A 129 -10.63 4.16 -3.75
CA ILE A 129 -9.31 4.79 -3.69
C ILE A 129 -9.47 6.30 -3.72
N ASP A 130 -8.49 7.03 -3.19
CA ASP A 130 -8.46 8.50 -3.28
C ASP A 130 -7.75 8.95 -4.56
N THR A 131 -6.54 8.43 -4.82
CA THR A 131 -5.79 8.75 -6.03
C THR A 131 -5.17 7.51 -6.67
N PHE A 132 -5.04 7.55 -8.01
CA PHE A 132 -4.35 6.54 -8.81
C PHE A 132 -3.49 7.24 -9.86
N ARG A 133 -2.19 6.95 -9.88
CA ARG A 133 -1.27 7.57 -10.82
C ARG A 133 -0.38 6.54 -11.49
N LEU A 134 -0.30 6.65 -12.80
CA LEU A 134 0.51 5.81 -13.68
C LEU A 134 1.58 6.68 -14.35
N VAL A 135 2.83 6.25 -14.25
CA VAL A 135 3.97 6.94 -14.88
C VAL A 135 4.85 5.92 -15.56
N ASN A 136 5.07 6.10 -16.87
CA ASN A 136 6.12 5.39 -17.58
C ASN A 136 7.47 6.09 -17.29
N GLU A 137 8.37 5.40 -16.61
CA GLU A 137 9.68 5.89 -16.18
C GLU A 137 10.77 5.62 -17.25
N GLY A 138 10.39 5.09 -18.41
CA GLY A 138 11.30 4.66 -19.47
C GLY A 138 11.96 3.30 -19.19
N ASN A 139 12.68 2.77 -20.19
CA ASN A 139 13.44 1.52 -20.08
C ASN A 139 12.62 0.32 -19.56
N GLY A 140 11.32 0.28 -19.88
CA GLY A 140 10.42 -0.79 -19.43
C GLY A 140 9.88 -0.63 -18.01
N PHE A 141 10.15 0.49 -17.32
CA PHE A 141 9.66 0.71 -15.97
C PHE A 141 8.32 1.46 -15.93
N LEU A 142 7.35 0.88 -15.23
CA LEU A 142 6.04 1.47 -14.96
C LEU A 142 5.91 1.70 -13.45
N ARG A 143 5.74 2.96 -13.03
CA ARG A 143 5.39 3.31 -11.66
C ARG A 143 3.88 3.42 -11.50
N ILE A 144 3.37 2.75 -10.48
CA ILE A 144 1.97 2.83 -10.05
C ILE A 144 1.96 3.42 -8.65
N THR A 145 1.14 4.44 -8.41
CA THR A 145 0.95 5.07 -7.10
C THR A 145 -0.54 5.09 -6.76
N VAL A 146 -0.88 4.69 -5.54
CA VAL A 146 -2.26 4.63 -5.03
C VAL A 146 -2.31 5.30 -3.66
N SER A 147 -3.35 6.09 -3.38
CA SER A 147 -3.67 6.54 -2.01
C SER A 147 -5.05 6.09 -1.57
N ASP A 148 -5.20 5.90 -0.26
CA ASP A 148 -6.48 5.71 0.40
C ASP A 148 -6.81 6.97 1.23
N SER A 149 -8.09 7.20 1.48
CA SER A 149 -8.58 8.39 2.17
C SER A 149 -7.96 8.50 3.58
N GLY A 150 -7.11 9.50 3.76
CA GLY A 150 -6.47 9.78 5.05
C GLY A 150 -5.18 9.00 5.32
N SER A 151 -4.64 8.23 4.38
CA SER A 151 -3.35 7.55 4.52
C SER A 151 -2.29 8.02 3.53
N SER A 152 -1.03 7.66 3.81
CA SER A 152 0.09 7.98 2.90
C SER A 152 -0.01 7.16 1.62
N SER A 153 0.30 7.77 0.47
CA SER A 153 0.31 7.07 -0.81
C SER A 153 1.32 5.91 -0.81
N ALA A 154 0.93 4.75 -1.32
CA ALA A 154 1.82 3.64 -1.61
C ALA A 154 2.21 3.64 -3.09
N SER A 155 3.41 3.18 -3.41
CA SER A 155 3.86 3.04 -4.80
C SER A 155 4.59 1.72 -5.06
N CYS A 156 4.50 1.26 -6.30
CA CYS A 156 5.25 0.11 -6.80
C CYS A 156 5.88 0.49 -8.15
N LEU A 157 7.08 -0.04 -8.39
CA LEU A 157 7.78 0.07 -9.67
C LEU A 157 7.86 -1.33 -10.30
N LEU A 158 7.26 -1.48 -11.48
CA LEU A 158 7.25 -2.71 -12.25
C LEU A 158 8.19 -2.59 -13.43
N HIS A 159 8.94 -3.65 -13.72
CA HIS A 159 9.72 -3.76 -14.95
C HIS A 159 9.01 -4.73 -15.90
N LEU A 160 8.62 -4.25 -17.07
CA LEU A 160 8.01 -5.04 -18.13
C LEU A 160 9.09 -5.88 -18.80
N ARG A 161 8.98 -7.20 -18.74
CA ARG A 161 9.98 -8.12 -19.34
C ARG A 161 9.92 -8.09 -20.85
N SER A 162 8.73 -7.82 -21.38
CA SER A 162 8.45 -7.76 -22.81
C SER A 162 8.96 -6.48 -23.49
N SER A 163 9.35 -5.45 -22.73
CA SER A 163 9.84 -4.19 -23.28
C SER A 163 11.30 -4.24 -23.75
N GLN A 164 11.80 -5.43 -24.14
CA GLN A 164 13.14 -5.58 -24.72
C GLN A 164 13.22 -4.81 -26.04
N GLU A 165 13.71 -3.58 -25.91
CA GLU A 165 14.61 -2.83 -26.78
C GLU A 165 14.74 -3.38 -28.21
N HIS A 166 14.12 -2.65 -29.15
CA HIS A 166 14.52 -2.64 -30.55
C HIS A 166 16.01 -2.24 -30.63
N ARG A 167 16.92 -3.22 -30.48
CA ARG A 167 18.31 -3.06 -30.89
C ARG A 167 18.30 -2.98 -32.41
N GLU A 168 18.31 -1.76 -32.95
CA GLU A 168 18.83 -1.52 -34.30
C GLU A 168 20.16 -2.24 -34.40
N LYS A 169 20.21 -3.29 -35.24
CA LYS A 169 21.47 -3.88 -35.65
C LYS A 169 22.16 -2.89 -36.60
N PRO A 170 23.48 -2.69 -36.47
CA PRO A 170 24.25 -1.87 -37.40
C PRO A 170 24.28 -2.44 -38.81
#